data_AF-A0A967U7B1-F1
#
_entry.id   AF-A0A967U7B1-F1
#
_cell.length_a   1.000
_cell.length_b   1.000
_cell.length_c   1.000
_cell.angle_alpha   90.00
_cell.angle_beta   90.00
_cell.angle_gamma   90.00
#
_symmetry.space_group_name_H-M   'P 1'
#
loop_
_entity.id
_entity.type
_entity.pdbx_description
1 polymer ?
#
loop_
_entity_poly.entity_id
_entity_poly.type
_entity_poly.pdbx_seq_one_letter_code
_entity_poly.pdbx_strand_id
1 'polypeptide(L)'
;TYAVFVAPAEFDGVPCGGGSNDYEVSVMCMLDCVADVDGDEVVGVDDLVEVILAWGDCEEPCAADVNGDGTVGVGDLVQVI
;
A
#
# COMPACT_ATOMS: atom_id res chain seq x y z
N THR A 1 3.61 -13.47 -11.00
CA THR A 1 4.08 -12.52 -12.04
C THR A 1 2.93 -11.65 -12.44
N TYR A 2 2.96 -10.37 -12.09
CA TYR A 2 1.96 -9.40 -12.50
C TYR A 2 2.43 -8.70 -13.78
N ALA A 3 1.53 -8.46 -14.71
CA ALA A 3 1.80 -7.63 -15.88
C ALA A 3 1.13 -6.28 -15.67
N VAL A 4 1.92 -5.21 -15.59
CA VAL A 4 1.40 -3.84 -15.50
C VAL A 4 1.35 -3.27 -16.91
N PHE A 5 0.19 -2.76 -17.30
CA PHE A 5 0.02 -2.09 -18.59
C PHE A 5 0.13 -0.59 -18.36
N VAL A 6 1.21 0.02 -18.87
CA VAL A 6 1.36 1.47 -18.88
C VAL A 6 0.62 2.03 -20.09
N ALA A 7 -0.15 3.10 -19.90
CA ALA A 7 -0.92 3.72 -20.97
C ALA A 7 0.02 4.27 -22.07
N PRO A 8 -0.33 4.13 -23.36
CA PRO A 8 0.49 4.67 -24.46
C PRO A 8 0.74 6.19 -24.39
N ALA A 9 -0.14 6.94 -23.71
CA ALA A 9 -0.05 8.39 -23.56
C ALA A 9 1.15 8.83 -22.70
N GLU A 10 1.64 7.99 -21.79
CA GLU A 10 2.83 8.26 -20.99
C GLU A 10 4.12 8.32 -21.83
N PHE A 11 4.05 7.87 -23.08
CA PHE A 11 5.16 7.86 -24.03
C PHE A 11 5.05 8.96 -25.10
N ASP A 12 4.07 9.86 -25.01
CA ASP A 12 3.95 10.96 -25.98
C ASP A 12 5.15 11.93 -25.85
N GLY A 13 5.78 12.25 -26.98
CA GLY A 13 6.97 13.12 -27.04
C GLY A 13 8.31 12.44 -26.72
N VAL A 14 8.34 11.14 -26.39
CA VAL A 14 9.60 10.40 -26.19
C VAL A 14 10.23 10.06 -27.55
N PRO A 15 11.47 10.50 -27.84
CA PRO A 15 12.08 10.28 -29.15
C PRO A 15 12.35 8.79 -29.38
N CYS A 16 11.79 8.25 -30.46
CA CYS A 16 11.85 6.82 -30.84
C CYS A 16 13.23 6.34 -31.36
N GLY A 17 14.34 6.97 -30.97
CA GLY A 17 15.64 6.84 -31.65
C GLY A 17 16.80 6.26 -30.84
N GLY A 18 16.58 5.80 -29.60
CA GLY A 18 17.68 5.46 -28.67
C GLY A 18 18.11 4.00 -28.63
N GLY A 19 17.38 3.07 -29.25
CA GLY A 19 17.71 1.63 -29.23
C GLY A 19 17.58 0.93 -27.87
N SER A 20 17.38 1.66 -26.77
CA SER A 20 16.96 1.09 -25.49
C SER A 20 15.45 1.25 -25.34
N ASN A 21 14.75 0.12 -25.42
CA ASN A 21 13.34 -0.01 -25.03
C ASN A 21 13.24 -0.43 -23.55
N ASP A 22 14.37 -0.36 -22.84
CA ASP A 22 14.53 -0.83 -21.47
C ASP A 22 14.06 0.28 -20.53
N TYR A 23 12.74 0.40 -20.42
CA TYR A 23 12.12 1.22 -19.38
C TYR A 23 12.04 0.37 -18.12
N GLU A 24 12.89 0.69 -17.14
CA GLU A 24 12.74 0.13 -15.80
C GLU A 24 11.49 0.75 -15.17
N VAL A 25 10.37 0.04 -15.25
CA VAL A 25 9.22 0.33 -14.40
C VAL A 25 9.60 -0.19 -13.01
N SER A 26 10.02 0.72 -12.14
CA SER A 26 10.09 0.42 -10.72
C SER A 26 8.64 0.29 -10.24
N VAL A 27 8.12 -0.93 -10.26
CA VAL A 27 6.91 -1.26 -9.50
C VAL A 27 7.34 -1.27 -8.04
N MET A 28 7.40 -0.09 -7.44
CA MET A 28 7.29 0.00 -6.01
C MET A 28 5.87 -0.44 -5.70
N CYS A 29 5.71 -1.61 -5.07
CA CYS A 29 4.53 -1.86 -4.27
C CYS A 29 4.56 -0.82 -3.14
N MET A 30 4.12 0.39 -3.45
CA MET A 30 3.78 1.43 -2.49
C MET A 30 2.31 1.29 -2.09
N LEU A 31 1.72 0.12 -2.34
CA LEU A 31 0.67 -0.33 -1.47
C LEU A 31 1.44 -0.92 -0.29
N ASP A 32 1.82 -0.07 0.67
CA ASP A 32 1.74 -0.49 2.07
C ASP A 32 0.43 -1.27 2.11
N CYS A 33 0.50 -2.59 2.30
CA CYS A 33 -0.74 -3.30 2.53
C CYS A 33 -1.32 -2.56 3.71
N VAL A 34 -2.48 -1.94 3.58
CA VAL A 34 -3.07 -1.18 4.68
C VAL A 34 -3.29 -2.07 5.92
N ALA A 35 -3.19 -3.39 5.73
CA ALA A 35 -3.16 -4.43 6.74
C ALA A 35 -1.77 -4.76 7.34
N ASP A 36 -0.66 -4.27 6.77
CA ASP A 36 0.69 -4.33 7.33
C ASP A 36 0.87 -3.09 8.22
N VAL A 37 0.45 -3.24 9.46
CA VAL A 37 0.35 -2.17 10.46
C VAL A 37 1.68 -2.04 11.22
N ASP A 38 2.44 -3.13 11.35
CA ASP A 38 3.73 -3.12 12.05
C ASP A 38 4.93 -2.74 11.16
N GLY A 39 4.73 -2.75 9.83
CA GLY A 39 5.70 -2.30 8.83
C GLY A 39 6.80 -3.32 8.56
N ASP A 40 6.57 -4.60 8.81
CA ASP A 40 7.55 -5.68 8.61
C ASP A 40 7.53 -6.30 7.20
N GLU A 41 6.69 -5.76 6.30
CA GLU A 41 6.45 -6.22 4.94
C GLU A 41 5.65 -7.55 4.85
N VAL A 42 5.05 -8.01 5.96
CA VAL A 42 4.29 -9.27 6.05
C VAL A 42 2.96 -9.07 6.80
N VAL A 43 1.85 -9.19 6.07
CA VAL A 43 0.52 -9.25 6.72
C VAL A 43 0.37 -10.56 7.50
N GLY A 44 0.34 -10.47 8.83
CA GLY A 44 0.38 -11.57 9.78
C GLY A 44 -0.41 -11.33 11.08
N VAL A 45 -0.10 -12.13 12.09
CA VAL A 45 -0.78 -12.03 13.40
C VAL A 45 -0.32 -10.81 14.20
N ASP A 46 0.87 -10.30 13.91
CA ASP A 46 1.46 -9.17 14.61
C ASP A 46 0.73 -7.86 14.21
N ASP A 47 0.31 -7.70 12.95
CA ASP A 47 -0.57 -6.59 12.53
C ASP A 47 -1.92 -6.58 13.25
N LEU A 48 -2.53 -7.75 13.41
CA LEU A 48 -3.78 -7.89 14.13
C LEU A 48 -3.60 -7.45 15.60
N VAL A 49 -2.44 -7.75 16.20
CA VAL A 49 -2.13 -7.35 17.57
C VAL A 49 -1.95 -5.83 17.63
N GLU A 50 -1.28 -5.20 16.67
CA GLU A 50 -1.11 -3.74 16.63
C GLU A 50 -2.47 -3.02 16.55
N VAL A 51 -3.42 -3.48 15.73
CA VAL A 51 -4.79 -2.92 15.69
C VAL A 51 -5.49 -3.04 17.05
N ILE A 52 -5.34 -4.17 17.74
CA ILE A 52 -5.95 -4.37 19.06
C ILE A 52 -5.32 -3.45 20.11
N LEU A 53 -4.00 -3.21 20.03
CA LEU A 53 -3.29 -2.33 20.96
C LEU A 53 -3.64 -0.85 20.76
N ALA A 54 -4.00 -0.45 19.54
CA ALA A 54 -4.34 0.93 19.18
C ALA A 54 -5.83 1.29 19.34
N TRP A 55 -6.66 0.40 19.91
CA TRP A 55 -8.12 0.55 19.96
C TRP A 55 -8.61 1.86 20.59
N GLY A 56 -9.51 2.57 19.91
CA GLY A 56 -10.09 3.83 20.36
C GLY A 56 -9.93 4.98 19.36
N ASP A 57 -9.92 6.21 19.86
CA ASP A 57 -9.70 7.39 19.01
C ASP A 57 -8.27 7.36 18.45
N CYS A 58 -8.10 7.61 17.15
CA CYS A 58 -6.79 7.72 16.53
C CYS A 58 -6.49 9.14 16.07
N GLU A 59 -5.33 9.67 16.50
CA GLU A 59 -4.85 10.98 16.08
C GLU A 59 -3.80 10.77 14.98
N GLU A 60 -4.02 11.39 13.81
CA GLU A 60 -3.19 11.18 12.63
C GLU A 60 -1.73 11.68 12.83
N PRO A 61 -0.72 10.91 12.38
CA PRO A 61 -0.82 9.68 11.58
C PRO A 61 -1.03 8.41 12.41
N CYS A 62 -2.00 7.57 11.99
CA CYS A 62 -2.34 6.30 12.63
C CYS A 62 -2.36 5.13 11.64
N ALA A 63 -1.39 4.22 11.74
CA ALA A 63 -1.36 3.03 10.87
C ALA A 63 -2.52 2.05 11.14
N ALA A 64 -3.04 2.03 12.37
CA ALA A 64 -4.09 1.12 12.78
C ALA A 64 -5.52 1.56 12.37
N ASP A 65 -5.73 2.82 11.96
CA ASP A 65 -6.99 3.29 11.35
C ASP A 65 -6.97 2.96 9.85
N VAL A 66 -7.07 1.67 9.59
CA VAL A 66 -6.94 1.08 8.25
C VAL A 66 -8.05 1.55 7.32
N ASN A 67 -9.23 1.83 7.86
CA ASN A 67 -10.39 2.23 7.07
C ASN A 67 -10.53 3.78 6.94
N GLY A 68 -9.80 4.54 7.77
CA GLY A 68 -9.69 5.99 7.70
C GLY A 68 -10.91 6.74 8.24
N ASP A 69 -11.61 6.18 9.23
CA ASP A 69 -12.79 6.81 9.84
C ASP A 69 -12.50 7.67 11.09
N GLY A 70 -11.22 7.74 11.49
CA GLY A 70 -10.73 8.48 12.64
C GLY A 70 -10.76 7.67 13.94
N THR A 71 -11.12 6.39 13.89
CA THR A 71 -11.16 5.50 15.06
C THR A 71 -10.62 4.12 14.73
N VAL A 72 -9.88 3.52 15.67
CA VAL A 72 -9.42 2.14 15.56
C VAL A 72 -10.44 1.23 16.25
N GLY A 73 -11.01 0.30 15.48
CA GLY A 73 -11.95 -0.68 16.00
C GLY A 73 -12.20 -1.88 15.11
N VAL A 74 -13.42 -2.41 15.17
CA VAL A 74 -13.81 -3.63 14.43
C VAL A 74 -13.76 -3.39 12.91
N GLY A 75 -14.01 -2.15 12.47
CA GLY A 75 -13.93 -1.77 11.06
C GLY A 75 -12.54 -2.06 10.48
N ASP A 76 -11.50 -1.67 11.22
CA ASP A 76 -10.10 -1.88 10.87
C ASP A 76 -9.70 -3.35 11.01
N LEU A 77 -10.18 -4.01 12.07
CA LEU A 77 -9.87 -5.42 12.31
C LEU A 77 -10.33 -6.33 11.16
N VAL A 78 -11.45 -6.00 10.49
CA VAL A 78 -11.95 -6.75 9.32
C VAL A 78 -11.08 -6.53 8.07
N GLN A 79 -10.30 -5.45 8.02
CA GLN A 79 -9.38 -5.20 6.90
C GLN A 79 -8.07 -5.99 7.01
N VAL A 80 -7.73 -6.49 8.20
CA VAL A 80 -6.47 -7.20 8.49
C VAL A 80 -6.59 -8.74 8.40
N ILE A 81 -7.81 -9.28 8.26
CA ILE A 81 -8.08 -10.75 8.32
C ILE A 81 -8.53 -11.39 7.01
#